data_AF-A0A6I9XG14-F1
#
_entry.id   AF-A0A6I9XG14-F1
#
_cell.length_a   1.000
_cell.length_b   1.000
_cell.length_c   1.000
_cell.angle_alpha   90.00
_cell.angle_beta   90.00
_cell.angle_gamma   90.00
#
_symmetry.space_group_name_H-M   'P 1'
#
loop_
_entity.id
_entity.type
_entity.pdbx_description
1 polymer ?
#
loop_
_entity_poly.entity_id
_entity_poly.type
_entity_poly.pdbx_seq_one_letter_code
_entity_poly.pdbx_strand_id
1 'polypeptide(L)'
;MAMEALTAANTSFAVDFFKHLCKAQTDTNVLFSPWSISSVMATLYLGAKGHTAQEIAKVFHFNKAGGTETVYPLRHPRVYSKMEELLKNPCISLTKPSPEIHSNIHSRFQALNQEINKPTKNALLSSVNQLYGDKSVSFQRDFSESMKKYYKVEPQTVNFQETTDNARKEINAWIEQQTAGKILNLLNEGSINPLTRLILVNVLYFKGNWLNTFKKEDTIEQPFRLNKVNRYLILYETK
;
A
#
# COMPACT_ATOMS: atom_id res chain seq x y z
N MET A 1 -3.54 -19.27 5.29
CA MET A 1 -2.23 -19.69 4.74
C MET A 1 -1.68 -18.73 3.67
N ALA A 2 -2.25 -18.63 2.45
CA ALA A 2 -1.60 -17.84 1.37
C ALA A 2 -1.59 -16.30 1.62
N MET A 3 -2.69 -15.72 2.10
CA MET A 3 -2.75 -14.29 2.41
C MET A 3 -2.04 -13.90 3.70
N GLU A 4 -1.92 -14.82 4.67
CA GLU A 4 -1.30 -14.56 5.97
C GLU A 4 0.17 -14.16 5.82
N ALA A 5 0.94 -14.85 4.97
CA ALA A 5 2.35 -14.55 4.79
C ALA A 5 2.58 -13.14 4.18
N LEU A 6 1.76 -12.74 3.20
CA LEU A 6 1.81 -11.39 2.64
C LEU A 6 1.38 -10.34 3.67
N THR A 7 0.34 -10.64 4.47
CA THR A 7 -0.12 -9.76 5.54
C THR A 7 0.97 -9.57 6.61
N ALA A 8 1.66 -10.64 6.99
CA ALA A 8 2.79 -10.59 7.93
C ALA A 8 3.98 -9.80 7.35
N ALA A 9 4.29 -9.98 6.06
CA ALA A 9 5.32 -9.20 5.38
C ALA A 9 4.98 -7.71 5.35
N ASN A 10 3.75 -7.36 4.95
CA ASN A 10 3.27 -5.97 4.91
C ASN A 10 3.22 -5.33 6.32
N THR A 11 2.86 -6.11 7.34
CA THR A 11 2.89 -5.65 8.74
C THR A 11 4.33 -5.42 9.22
N SER A 12 5.25 -6.33 8.88
CA SER A 12 6.68 -6.17 9.21
C SER A 12 7.26 -4.92 8.55
N PHE A 13 6.99 -4.73 7.26
CA PHE A 13 7.36 -3.52 6.53
C PHE A 13 6.75 -2.26 7.19
N ALA A 14 5.46 -2.27 7.56
CA ALA A 14 4.80 -1.15 8.20
C ALA A 14 5.54 -0.70 9.47
N VAL A 15 5.91 -1.67 10.33
CA VAL A 15 6.63 -1.41 11.58
C VAL A 15 8.04 -0.88 11.31
N ASP A 16 8.77 -1.50 10.38
CA ASP A 16 10.13 -1.08 10.02
C ASP A 16 10.14 0.34 9.44
N PHE A 17 9.20 0.64 8.54
CA PHE A 17 9.06 1.96 7.92
C PHE A 17 8.61 3.01 8.94
N PHE A 18 7.65 2.71 9.82
CA PHE A 18 7.24 3.61 10.89
C PHE A 18 8.41 3.95 11.82
N LYS A 19 9.18 2.95 12.26
CA LYS A 19 10.40 3.18 13.06
C LYS A 19 11.41 4.07 12.33
N HIS A 20 11.51 3.95 11.01
CA HIS A 20 12.37 4.82 10.20
C HIS A 20 11.84 6.26 10.16
N LEU A 21 10.53 6.46 9.94
CA LEU A 21 9.90 7.78 9.96
C LEU A 21 10.07 8.48 11.32
N CYS A 22 9.89 7.76 12.42
CA CYS A 22 10.06 8.31 13.78
C CYS A 22 11.50 8.74 14.11
N LYS A 23 12.51 8.27 13.36
CA LYS A 23 13.88 8.76 13.50
C LYS A 23 14.09 10.12 12.82
N ALA A 24 13.32 10.40 11.77
CA ALA A 24 13.41 11.63 11.01
C ALA A 24 12.46 12.72 11.54
N GLN A 25 11.32 12.32 12.10
CA GLN A 25 10.27 13.22 12.58
C GLN A 25 9.78 12.76 13.95
N THR A 26 9.96 13.60 14.97
CA THR A 26 9.62 13.25 16.36
C THR A 26 8.29 13.83 16.85
N ASP A 27 7.84 14.94 16.26
CA ASP A 27 6.74 15.75 16.80
C ASP A 27 5.67 16.08 15.74
N THR A 28 5.50 15.20 14.75
CA THR A 28 4.49 15.35 13.69
C THR A 28 3.57 14.14 13.63
N ASN A 29 2.36 14.36 13.10
CA ASN A 29 1.44 13.27 12.81
C ASN A 29 2.00 12.41 11.66
N VAL A 30 1.99 11.09 11.84
CA VAL A 30 2.40 10.13 10.81
C VAL A 30 1.18 9.33 10.37
N LEU A 31 0.89 9.38 9.08
CA LEU A 31 -0.14 8.56 8.43
C LEU A 31 0.40 8.07 7.10
N PHE A 32 0.35 6.76 6.86
CA PHE A 32 0.71 6.16 5.59
C PHE A 32 -0.03 4.83 5.41
N SER A 33 -0.07 4.34 4.17
CA SER A 33 -0.61 3.02 3.85
C SER A 33 0.51 2.05 3.51
N PRO A 34 0.82 1.07 4.39
CA PRO A 34 1.81 0.04 4.09
C PRO A 34 1.44 -0.76 2.84
N TRP A 35 0.15 -1.09 2.70
CA TRP A 35 -0.38 -1.80 1.54
C TRP A 35 -0.11 -1.07 0.23
N SER A 36 -0.38 0.24 0.18
CA SER A 36 -0.20 1.05 -1.02
C SER A 36 1.26 1.10 -1.48
N ILE A 37 2.18 1.34 -0.55
CA ILE A 37 3.62 1.37 -0.85
C ILE A 37 4.08 -0.02 -1.28
N SER A 38 3.67 -1.05 -0.55
CA SER A 38 4.04 -2.43 -0.83
C SER A 38 3.49 -2.93 -2.17
N SER A 39 2.29 -2.51 -2.60
CA SER A 39 1.70 -2.92 -3.89
C SER A 39 2.43 -2.31 -5.08
N VAL A 40 2.83 -1.04 -4.99
CA VAL A 40 3.69 -0.39 -5.99
C VAL A 40 5.02 -1.11 -6.07
N MET A 41 5.65 -1.39 -4.94
CA MET A 41 6.97 -2.02 -4.91
C MET A 41 6.93 -3.49 -5.36
N ALA A 42 5.81 -4.20 -5.16
CA ALA A 42 5.60 -5.51 -5.74
C ALA A 42 5.46 -5.46 -7.27
N THR A 43 4.86 -4.39 -7.79
CA THR A 43 4.74 -4.14 -9.22
C THR A 43 6.11 -3.85 -9.84
N LEU A 44 6.96 -3.08 -9.14
CA LEU A 44 8.35 -2.86 -9.53
C LEU A 44 9.20 -4.14 -9.43
N TYR A 45 9.00 -4.93 -8.37
CA TYR A 45 9.68 -6.21 -8.16
C TYR A 45 9.46 -7.19 -9.32
N LEU A 46 8.29 -7.16 -9.95
CA LEU A 46 7.95 -7.97 -11.12
C LEU A 46 8.90 -7.73 -12.31
N GLY A 47 9.37 -6.47 -12.48
CA GLY A 47 10.29 -6.09 -13.56
C GLY A 47 11.77 -6.01 -13.13
N ALA A 48 12.05 -6.06 -11.83
CA ALA A 48 13.40 -5.95 -11.29
C ALA A 48 14.19 -7.26 -11.47
N LYS A 49 15.51 -7.16 -11.60
CA LYS A 49 16.43 -8.31 -11.71
C LYS A 49 17.66 -8.10 -10.83
N GLY A 50 18.39 -9.19 -10.55
CA GLY A 50 19.66 -9.14 -9.82
C GLY A 50 19.54 -8.51 -8.44
N HIS A 51 20.53 -7.70 -8.06
CA HIS A 51 20.59 -7.03 -6.76
C HIS A 51 19.40 -6.10 -6.49
N THR A 52 18.89 -5.42 -7.53
CA THR A 52 17.70 -4.57 -7.41
C THR A 52 16.49 -5.36 -6.91
N ALA A 53 16.25 -6.55 -7.48
CA ALA A 53 15.17 -7.42 -7.04
C ALA A 53 15.38 -7.90 -5.59
N GLN A 54 16.61 -8.28 -5.23
CA GLN A 54 16.96 -8.78 -3.90
C GLN A 54 16.71 -7.74 -2.81
N GLU A 55 17.13 -6.49 -3.01
CA GLU A 55 16.92 -5.42 -2.03
C GLU A 55 15.44 -5.07 -1.86
N ILE A 56 14.66 -5.02 -2.95
CA ILE A 56 13.20 -4.84 -2.87
C ILE A 56 12.58 -5.98 -2.06
N ALA A 57 12.91 -7.24 -2.37
CA ALA A 57 12.36 -8.39 -1.68
C ALA A 57 12.71 -8.41 -0.18
N LYS A 58 13.89 -7.93 0.18
CA LYS A 58 14.36 -7.84 1.56
C LYS A 58 13.64 -6.75 2.34
N VAL A 59 13.57 -5.53 1.82
CA VAL A 59 12.94 -4.37 2.49
C VAL A 59 11.45 -4.61 2.70
N PHE A 60 10.77 -5.18 1.72
CA PHE A 60 9.32 -5.45 1.77
C PHE A 60 8.97 -6.84 2.30
N HIS A 61 9.97 -7.59 2.79
CA HIS A 61 9.81 -8.95 3.33
C HIS A 61 9.14 -9.94 2.36
N PHE A 62 9.22 -9.72 1.04
CA PHE A 62 8.63 -10.61 0.03
C PHE A 62 9.27 -11.99 0.00
N ASN A 63 10.56 -12.08 0.35
CA ASN A 63 11.29 -13.33 0.48
C ASN A 63 10.70 -14.29 1.54
N LYS A 64 10.06 -13.75 2.59
CA LYS A 64 9.37 -14.53 3.63
C LYS A 64 7.95 -14.92 3.21
N ALA A 65 7.35 -14.17 2.30
CA ALA A 65 5.97 -14.35 1.86
C ALA A 65 5.82 -15.17 0.56
N GLY A 66 6.87 -15.27 -0.25
CA GLY A 66 6.83 -15.82 -1.62
C GLY A 66 6.87 -17.35 -1.75
N GLY A 67 7.00 -18.11 -0.65
CA GLY A 67 7.34 -19.54 -0.74
C GLY A 67 8.78 -19.75 -1.24
N THR A 68 9.42 -20.82 -0.80
CA THR A 68 10.85 -21.06 -1.01
C THR A 68 11.27 -21.12 -2.48
N GLU A 69 11.97 -20.09 -2.96
CA GLU A 69 12.99 -20.26 -4.00
C GLU A 69 14.31 -19.63 -3.53
N THR A 70 15.23 -20.51 -3.16
CA THR A 70 16.66 -20.34 -2.87
C THR A 70 17.08 -19.51 -1.64
N VAL A 71 17.69 -20.24 -0.73
CA VAL A 71 18.24 -19.90 0.58
C VAL A 71 19.54 -19.10 0.46
N TYR A 72 19.68 -18.02 1.23
CA TYR A 72 20.94 -17.72 1.93
C TYR A 72 20.60 -17.51 3.42
N PRO A 73 21.21 -18.26 4.35
CA PRO A 73 20.77 -18.28 5.73
C PRO A 73 21.40 -17.14 6.52
N LEU A 74 20.59 -16.36 7.23
CA LEU A 74 21.07 -15.59 8.38
C LEU A 74 20.29 -16.01 9.63
N ARG A 75 21.05 -16.54 10.59
CA ARG A 75 20.62 -17.02 11.90
C ARG A 75 20.38 -15.86 12.89
N HIS A 76 19.57 -16.19 13.92
CA HIS A 76 19.44 -15.59 15.27
C HIS A 76 18.35 -14.51 15.51
N PRO A 77 17.84 -14.36 16.75
CA PRO A 77 16.74 -15.18 17.27
C PRO A 77 15.51 -14.35 17.75
N ARG A 78 14.40 -15.08 17.86
CA ARG A 78 13.05 -14.72 18.32
C ARG A 78 12.94 -13.61 19.39
N VAL A 79 12.19 -12.55 19.06
CA VAL A 79 11.51 -11.68 20.04
C VAL A 79 10.17 -11.17 19.47
N TYR A 80 9.17 -12.01 19.19
CA TYR A 80 7.78 -11.54 18.97
C TYR A 80 6.75 -12.67 19.24
N SER A 81 6.68 -13.20 20.47
CA SER A 81 5.60 -14.14 20.83
C SER A 81 4.30 -13.43 21.26
N LYS A 82 4.36 -12.14 21.60
CA LYS A 82 3.22 -11.43 22.22
C LYS A 82 2.27 -10.76 21.22
N MET A 83 2.71 -10.56 19.98
CA MET A 83 1.90 -9.95 18.91
C MET A 83 1.05 -10.98 18.16
N GLU A 84 1.51 -12.24 18.09
CA GLU A 84 0.73 -13.38 17.58
C GLU A 84 -0.45 -13.75 18.49
N GLU A 85 -0.35 -13.45 19.79
CA GLU A 85 -1.42 -13.70 20.77
C GLU A 85 -2.62 -12.74 20.57
N LEU A 86 -2.38 -11.52 20.11
CA LEU A 86 -3.42 -10.49 19.87
C LEU A 86 -4.19 -10.68 18.56
N LEU A 87 -3.72 -11.55 17.66
CA LEU A 87 -4.39 -11.86 16.39
C LEU A 87 -5.36 -13.05 16.50
N LYS A 88 -5.48 -13.69 17.67
CA LYS A 88 -6.43 -14.79 17.94
C LYS A 88 -7.82 -14.28 18.33
N ASN A 89 -8.42 -13.40 17.53
CA ASN A 89 -9.82 -13.00 17.73
C ASN A 89 -10.73 -13.70 16.71
N PRO A 90 -11.80 -14.42 17.12
CA PRO A 90 -12.45 -15.46 16.32
C PRO A 90 -13.55 -14.95 15.37
N CYS A 91 -13.42 -13.75 14.79
CA CYS A 91 -14.49 -13.17 13.97
C CYS A 91 -14.33 -13.33 12.45
N ILE A 92 -13.37 -14.12 11.97
CA ILE A 92 -13.27 -14.43 10.52
C ILE A 92 -13.13 -15.94 10.33
N SER A 93 -14.24 -16.61 10.02
CA SER A 93 -14.22 -17.99 9.55
C SER A 93 -13.74 -18.02 8.10
N LEU A 94 -12.44 -18.20 7.90
CA LEU A 94 -11.85 -18.46 6.57
C LEU A 94 -12.03 -19.95 6.26
N THR A 95 -12.87 -20.28 5.29
CA THR A 95 -12.98 -21.63 4.73
C THR A 95 -11.66 -22.03 4.07
N LYS A 96 -11.19 -23.25 4.34
CA LYS A 96 -9.95 -23.82 3.81
C LYS A 96 -9.92 -23.82 2.27
N PRO A 97 -8.89 -23.27 1.61
CA PRO A 97 -8.61 -23.54 0.20
C PRO A 97 -7.69 -24.76 0.02
N SER A 98 -7.83 -25.34 -1.17
CA SER A 98 -7.27 -26.55 -1.76
C SER A 98 -5.72 -26.54 -1.94
N PRO A 99 -5.10 -27.65 -2.40
CA PRO A 99 -3.67 -27.89 -2.26
C PRO A 99 -2.79 -26.98 -3.13
N GLU A 100 -1.59 -26.78 -2.61
CA GLU A 100 -0.57 -25.78 -2.97
C GLU A 100 -0.18 -25.79 -4.45
N ILE A 101 -0.57 -24.72 -5.17
CA ILE A 101 0.16 -24.24 -6.34
C ILE A 101 1.28 -23.34 -5.80
N HIS A 102 2.52 -23.52 -6.24
CA HIS A 102 3.66 -22.65 -5.93
C HIS A 102 3.28 -21.16 -6.10
N SER A 103 2.85 -20.54 -5.01
CA SER A 103 2.22 -19.22 -5.00
C SER A 103 3.30 -18.16 -4.81
N ASN A 104 3.78 -17.65 -5.95
CA ASN A 104 4.68 -16.51 -5.98
C ASN A 104 4.02 -15.29 -5.31
N ILE A 105 4.83 -14.33 -4.87
CA ILE A 105 4.34 -13.15 -4.15
C ILE A 105 3.25 -12.37 -4.91
N HIS A 106 3.33 -12.31 -6.24
CA HIS A 106 2.38 -11.58 -7.08
C HIS A 106 0.98 -12.20 -7.07
N SER A 107 0.86 -13.54 -7.04
CA SER A 107 -0.43 -14.22 -6.88
C SER A 107 -1.10 -13.89 -5.53
N ARG A 108 -0.30 -13.63 -4.49
CA ARG A 108 -0.81 -13.22 -3.17
C ARG A 108 -1.29 -11.78 -3.17
N PHE A 109 -0.57 -10.89 -3.85
CA PHE A 109 -1.03 -9.52 -4.09
C PHE A 109 -2.32 -9.49 -4.89
N GLN A 110 -2.42 -10.32 -5.93
CA GLN A 110 -3.64 -10.46 -6.72
C GLN A 110 -4.82 -10.87 -5.84
N ALA A 111 -4.66 -11.91 -5.03
CA ALA A 111 -5.72 -12.40 -4.13
C ALA A 111 -6.14 -11.33 -3.11
N LEU A 112 -5.18 -10.68 -2.44
CA LEU A 112 -5.51 -9.67 -1.43
C LEU A 112 -6.11 -8.40 -2.07
N ASN A 113 -5.64 -7.97 -3.24
CA ASN A 113 -6.24 -6.85 -3.97
C ASN A 113 -7.70 -7.17 -4.37
N GLN A 114 -7.99 -8.41 -4.76
CA GLN A 114 -9.37 -8.84 -5.02
C GLN A 114 -10.23 -8.73 -3.77
N GLU A 115 -9.76 -9.17 -2.61
CA GLU A 115 -10.51 -9.03 -1.35
C GLU A 115 -10.73 -7.56 -0.95
N ILE A 116 -9.70 -6.71 -1.08
CA ILE A 116 -9.76 -5.27 -0.76
C ILE A 116 -10.80 -4.54 -1.62
N ASN A 117 -10.90 -4.89 -2.89
CA ASN A 117 -11.83 -4.26 -3.84
C ASN A 117 -13.22 -4.91 -3.86
N LYS A 118 -13.52 -5.88 -2.99
CA LYS A 118 -14.88 -6.42 -2.88
C LYS A 118 -15.83 -5.36 -2.31
N PRO A 119 -16.99 -5.11 -2.93
CA PRO A 119 -18.00 -4.24 -2.36
C PRO A 119 -18.43 -4.74 -0.98
N THR A 120 -18.51 -3.83 -0.01
CA THR A 120 -19.06 -4.13 1.32
C THR A 120 -20.24 -3.20 1.62
N LYS A 121 -21.19 -3.66 2.44
CA LYS A 121 -22.40 -2.87 2.75
C LYS A 121 -22.10 -1.60 3.56
N ASN A 122 -21.08 -1.64 4.41
CA ASN A 122 -20.81 -0.61 5.42
C ASN A 122 -19.51 0.16 5.20
N ALA A 123 -18.75 -0.19 4.16
CA ALA A 123 -17.52 0.50 3.82
C ALA A 123 -17.27 0.49 2.31
N LEU A 124 -16.80 1.63 1.82
CA LEU A 124 -16.19 1.78 0.52
C LEU A 124 -14.68 1.66 0.70
N LEU A 125 -14.10 0.59 0.17
CA LEU A 125 -12.67 0.34 0.12
C LEU A 125 -12.28 0.11 -1.34
N SER A 126 -11.25 0.81 -1.80
CA SER A 126 -10.75 0.71 -3.16
C SER A 126 -9.24 0.84 -3.14
N SER A 127 -8.54 -0.05 -3.87
CA SER A 127 -7.11 0.07 -4.11
C SER A 127 -6.75 -0.27 -5.54
N VAL A 128 -6.19 0.71 -6.25
CA VAL A 128 -5.91 0.61 -7.68
C VAL A 128 -4.45 0.99 -7.93
N ASN A 129 -3.72 0.13 -8.63
CA ASN A 129 -2.40 0.43 -9.15
C ASN A 129 -2.52 1.02 -10.55
N GLN A 130 -1.59 1.88 -10.95
CA GLN A 130 -1.41 2.30 -12.33
C GLN A 130 0.07 2.51 -12.64
N LEU A 131 0.45 2.21 -13.87
CA LEU A 131 1.79 2.41 -14.40
C LEU A 131 1.70 3.32 -15.62
N TYR A 132 2.38 4.46 -15.56
CA TYR A 132 2.56 5.37 -16.69
C TYR A 132 3.99 5.26 -17.20
N GLY A 133 4.16 5.06 -18.50
CA GLY A 133 5.45 5.11 -19.18
C GLY A 133 5.51 6.25 -20.18
N ASP A 134 6.70 6.83 -20.33
CA ASP A 134 6.96 7.79 -21.41
C ASP A 134 6.75 7.12 -22.78
N LYS A 135 6.34 7.90 -23.78
CA LYS A 135 6.18 7.45 -25.18
C LYS A 135 7.42 6.78 -25.77
N SER A 136 8.61 7.08 -25.26
CA SER A 136 9.86 6.43 -25.67
C SER A 136 10.08 5.03 -25.06
N VAL A 137 9.30 4.64 -24.05
CA VAL A 137 9.43 3.36 -23.36
C VAL A 137 8.54 2.32 -24.05
N SER A 138 9.17 1.22 -24.45
CA SER A 138 8.45 0.02 -24.91
C SER A 138 8.46 -1.04 -23.81
N PHE A 139 7.28 -1.40 -23.31
CA PHE A 139 7.15 -2.45 -22.30
C PHE A 139 7.32 -3.83 -22.92
N GLN A 140 8.07 -4.70 -22.26
CA GLN A 140 8.19 -6.10 -22.68
C GLN A 140 6.83 -6.80 -22.56
N ARG A 141 6.47 -7.62 -23.56
CA ARG A 141 5.18 -8.32 -23.62
C ARG A 141 4.90 -9.13 -22.35
N ASP A 142 5.86 -9.93 -21.89
CA ASP A 142 5.70 -10.78 -20.70
C ASP A 142 5.49 -9.95 -19.42
N PHE A 143 6.10 -8.77 -19.34
CA PHE A 143 5.89 -7.85 -18.23
C PHE A 143 4.46 -7.30 -18.25
N SER A 144 3.98 -6.80 -19.39
CA SER A 144 2.62 -6.29 -19.56
C SER A 144 1.56 -7.37 -19.30
N GLU A 145 1.78 -8.60 -19.76
CA GLU A 145 0.91 -9.75 -19.48
C GLU A 145 0.88 -10.08 -17.98
N SER A 146 2.03 -10.03 -17.30
CA SER A 146 2.11 -10.26 -15.86
C SER A 146 1.46 -9.14 -15.04
N MET A 147 1.60 -7.88 -15.46
CA MET A 147 0.89 -6.72 -14.89
C MET A 147 -0.62 -6.89 -14.98
N LYS A 148 -1.12 -7.26 -16.16
CA LYS A 148 -2.53 -7.52 -16.41
C LYS A 148 -3.03 -8.70 -15.58
N LYS A 149 -2.25 -9.78 -15.51
CA LYS A 149 -2.59 -10.99 -14.74
C LYS A 149 -2.70 -10.71 -13.25
N TYR A 150 -1.64 -10.19 -12.61
CA TYR A 150 -1.57 -10.11 -11.15
C TYR A 150 -2.16 -8.82 -10.58
N TYR A 151 -2.09 -7.72 -11.31
CA TYR A 151 -2.48 -6.41 -10.81
C TYR A 151 -3.70 -5.81 -11.51
N LYS A 152 -4.19 -6.46 -12.60
CA LYS A 152 -5.28 -5.94 -13.45
C LYS A 152 -4.97 -4.56 -14.01
N VAL A 153 -3.69 -4.29 -14.27
CA VAL A 153 -3.19 -3.02 -14.80
C VAL A 153 -2.68 -3.21 -16.21
N GLU A 154 -3.09 -2.31 -17.10
CA GLU A 154 -2.48 -2.13 -18.41
C GLU A 154 -1.65 -0.84 -18.38
N PRO A 155 -0.33 -0.91 -18.63
CA PRO A 155 0.52 0.28 -18.64
C PRO A 155 -0.02 1.34 -19.61
N GLN A 156 -0.06 2.59 -19.16
CA GLN A 156 -0.49 3.74 -19.96
C GLN A 156 0.71 4.48 -20.50
N THR A 157 0.58 4.99 -21.71
CA THR A 157 1.63 5.78 -22.37
C THR A 157 1.30 7.27 -22.25
N VAL A 158 2.26 8.05 -21.76
CA VAL A 158 2.19 9.51 -21.65
C VAL A 158 3.43 10.15 -22.26
N ASN A 159 3.39 11.46 -22.55
CA ASN A 159 4.53 12.17 -23.11
C ASN A 159 5.15 13.09 -22.05
N PHE A 160 6.14 12.58 -21.32
CA PHE A 160 6.86 13.37 -20.32
C PHE A 160 7.87 14.32 -20.95
N GLN A 161 8.38 14.02 -22.14
CA GLN A 161 9.46 14.79 -22.77
C GLN A 161 9.00 16.15 -23.30
N GLU A 162 7.91 16.19 -24.05
CA GLU A 162 7.45 17.41 -24.74
C GLU A 162 6.29 18.08 -24.00
N THR A 163 5.45 17.29 -23.33
CA THR A 163 4.21 17.76 -22.70
C THR A 163 4.15 17.35 -21.23
N THR A 164 5.24 17.58 -20.49
CA THR A 164 5.39 17.17 -19.09
C THR A 164 4.24 17.62 -18.20
N ASP A 165 3.84 18.89 -18.29
CA ASP A 165 2.77 19.42 -17.44
C ASP A 165 1.39 18.84 -17.77
N ASN A 166 1.14 18.53 -19.04
CA ASN A 166 -0.09 17.83 -19.44
C ASN A 166 -0.11 16.41 -18.88
N ALA A 167 1.02 15.68 -18.96
CA ALA A 167 1.13 14.35 -18.36
C ALA A 167 0.93 14.39 -16.83
N ARG A 168 1.49 15.40 -16.14
CA ARG A 168 1.27 15.63 -14.71
C ARG A 168 -0.21 15.82 -14.39
N LYS A 169 -0.89 16.71 -15.13
CA LYS A 169 -2.32 17.01 -14.97
C LYS A 169 -3.20 15.80 -15.24
N GLU A 170 -2.89 15.03 -16.29
CA GLU A 170 -3.59 13.79 -16.62
C GLU A 170 -3.51 12.76 -15.48
N ILE A 171 -2.31 12.54 -14.94
CA ILE A 171 -2.10 11.60 -13.82
C ILE A 171 -2.82 12.08 -12.57
N ASN A 172 -2.73 13.38 -12.23
CA ASN A 172 -3.45 13.94 -11.07
C ASN A 172 -4.96 13.82 -11.23
N ALA A 173 -5.52 14.10 -12.42
CA ALA A 173 -6.95 13.96 -12.68
C ALA A 173 -7.42 12.50 -12.51
N TRP A 174 -6.61 11.53 -12.95
CA TRP A 174 -6.91 10.12 -12.72
C TRP A 174 -6.89 9.77 -11.22
N ILE A 175 -5.89 10.25 -10.45
CA ILE A 175 -5.81 10.03 -8.99
C ILE A 175 -7.01 10.66 -8.27
N GLU A 176 -7.38 11.88 -8.65
CA GLU A 176 -8.52 12.60 -8.09
C GLU A 176 -9.81 11.78 -8.27
N GLN A 177 -10.03 11.26 -9.49
CA GLN A 177 -11.17 10.40 -9.79
C GLN A 177 -11.17 9.13 -8.92
N GLN A 178 -10.03 8.46 -8.75
CA GLN A 178 -9.92 7.24 -7.93
C GLN A 178 -10.12 7.51 -6.42
N THR A 179 -9.91 8.74 -5.97
CA THR A 179 -10.02 9.13 -4.55
C THR A 179 -11.30 9.87 -4.21
N ALA A 180 -12.29 9.90 -5.11
CA ALA A 180 -13.50 10.69 -4.93
C ALA A 180 -13.21 12.16 -4.56
N GLY A 181 -12.23 12.77 -5.23
CA GLY A 181 -11.87 14.18 -5.03
C GLY A 181 -11.04 14.47 -3.78
N LYS A 182 -10.44 13.47 -3.12
CA LYS A 182 -9.69 13.68 -1.86
C LYS A 182 -8.20 13.95 -2.07
N ILE A 183 -7.60 13.39 -3.12
CA ILE A 183 -6.19 13.64 -3.47
C ILE A 183 -6.18 14.34 -4.82
N LEU A 184 -5.97 15.66 -4.81
CA LEU A 184 -6.08 16.50 -6.01
C LEU A 184 -4.75 16.64 -6.76
N ASN A 185 -3.68 16.97 -6.03
CA ASN A 185 -2.38 17.29 -6.62
C ASN A 185 -1.29 16.45 -5.97
N LEU A 186 -1.33 15.12 -6.19
CA LEU A 186 -0.26 14.25 -5.69
C LEU A 186 1.08 14.63 -6.30
N LEU A 187 1.09 14.85 -7.62
CA LEU A 187 2.25 15.35 -8.36
C LEU A 187 2.19 16.88 -8.42
N ASN A 188 2.97 17.51 -7.54
CA ASN A 188 3.15 18.97 -7.53
C ASN A 188 3.87 19.45 -8.81
N GLU A 189 3.76 20.74 -9.11
CA GLU A 189 4.55 21.36 -10.17
C GLU A 189 6.06 21.12 -9.91
N GLY A 190 6.80 20.78 -10.95
CA GLY A 190 8.23 20.44 -10.86
C GLY A 190 8.55 19.05 -10.28
N SER A 191 7.57 18.28 -9.79
CA SER A 191 7.81 16.92 -9.26
C SER A 191 8.17 15.89 -10.34
N ILE A 192 7.83 16.18 -11.60
CA ILE A 192 8.20 15.39 -12.78
C ILE A 192 8.82 16.31 -13.82
N ASN A 193 9.66 15.78 -14.69
CA ASN A 193 10.44 16.55 -15.67
C ASN A 193 10.60 15.77 -16.99
N PRO A 194 11.17 16.38 -18.04
CA PRO A 194 11.39 15.70 -19.33
C PRO A 194 12.24 14.43 -19.29
N LEU A 195 12.99 14.18 -18.20
CA LEU A 195 13.77 12.96 -17.99
C LEU A 195 12.96 11.86 -17.28
N THR A 196 11.76 12.15 -16.77
CA THR A 196 10.87 11.13 -16.22
C THR A 196 10.54 10.09 -17.30
N ARG A 197 10.65 8.80 -16.94
CA ARG A 197 10.38 7.67 -17.86
C ARG A 197 9.25 6.78 -17.42
N LEU A 198 9.09 6.61 -16.12
CA LEU A 198 8.06 5.75 -15.52
C LEU A 198 7.52 6.44 -14.26
N ILE A 199 6.20 6.34 -14.05
CA ILE A 199 5.54 6.67 -12.80
C ILE A 199 4.67 5.48 -12.42
N LEU A 200 4.92 4.93 -11.23
CA LEU A 200 4.06 3.92 -10.62
C LEU A 200 3.30 4.58 -9.48
N VAL A 201 1.98 4.42 -9.49
CA VAL A 201 1.11 4.96 -8.45
C VAL A 201 0.18 3.88 -7.93
N ASN A 202 -0.03 3.85 -6.62
CA ASN A 202 -1.18 3.20 -6.02
C ASN A 202 -2.07 4.26 -5.39
N VAL A 203 -3.37 4.13 -5.63
CA VAL A 203 -4.39 4.90 -4.95
C VAL A 203 -5.13 3.97 -4.02
N LEU A 204 -5.23 4.33 -2.74
CA LEU A 204 -6.04 3.65 -1.74
C LEU A 204 -7.08 4.63 -1.17
N TYR A 205 -8.36 4.29 -1.29
CA TYR A 205 -9.45 5.05 -0.75
C TYR A 205 -10.27 4.20 0.22
N PHE A 206 -10.52 4.75 1.41
CA PHE A 206 -11.31 4.10 2.46
C PHE A 206 -12.32 5.08 3.04
N LYS A 207 -13.59 4.65 3.07
CA LYS A 207 -14.69 5.32 3.78
C LYS A 207 -15.58 4.25 4.40
N GLY A 208 -15.45 4.06 5.71
CA GLY A 208 -16.28 3.13 6.48
C GLY A 208 -17.20 3.85 7.45
N ASN A 209 -18.38 3.26 7.69
CA ASN A 209 -19.21 3.62 8.82
C ASN A 209 -18.73 2.89 10.07
N TRP A 210 -18.75 3.57 11.21
CA TRP A 210 -18.54 2.91 12.49
C TRP A 210 -19.62 1.85 12.72
N LEU A 211 -19.25 0.73 13.35
CA LEU A 211 -20.21 -0.28 13.77
C LEU A 211 -21.19 0.27 14.81
N ASN A 212 -20.66 1.07 15.74
CA ASN A 212 -21.43 1.85 16.71
C ASN A 212 -21.16 3.32 16.43
N THR A 213 -22.16 4.03 15.89
CA THR A 213 -21.99 5.43 15.48
C THR A 213 -22.04 6.37 16.67
N PHE A 214 -21.19 7.38 16.62
CA PHE A 214 -21.20 8.49 17.55
C PHE A 214 -22.44 9.37 17.39
N LYS A 215 -22.98 9.86 18.51
CA LYS A 215 -24.07 10.84 18.51
C LYS A 215 -23.47 12.24 18.40
N LYS A 216 -24.01 13.04 17.48
CA LYS A 216 -23.45 14.36 17.20
C LYS A 216 -23.62 15.30 18.40
N GLU A 217 -24.72 15.15 19.11
CA GLU A 217 -25.07 15.88 20.33
C GLU A 217 -24.12 15.61 21.50
N ASP A 218 -23.46 14.45 21.52
CA ASP A 218 -22.52 14.06 22.58
C ASP A 218 -21.09 14.57 22.27
N THR A 219 -20.88 15.19 21.10
CA THR A 219 -19.58 15.75 20.69
C THR A 219 -19.43 17.19 21.19
N ILE A 220 -18.54 17.39 22.15
CA ILE A 220 -18.23 18.70 22.75
C ILE A 220 -16.72 18.99 22.74
N GLU A 221 -16.33 20.26 22.88
CA GLU A 221 -14.91 20.61 22.98
C GLU A 221 -14.31 20.08 24.29
N GLN A 222 -13.18 19.39 24.18
CA GLN A 222 -12.40 18.87 25.31
C GLN A 222 -10.89 19.08 25.10
N PRO A 223 -10.09 19.22 26.18
CA PRO A 223 -8.64 19.35 26.07
C PRO A 223 -7.95 18.05 25.62
N PHE A 224 -7.33 18.05 24.43
CA PHE A 224 -6.36 17.05 23.98
C PHE A 224 -4.96 17.39 24.50
N ARG A 225 -4.33 16.44 25.19
CA ARG A 225 -2.99 16.64 25.78
C ARG A 225 -1.93 16.14 24.81
N LEU A 226 -1.13 17.04 24.24
CA LEU A 226 0.03 16.66 23.42
C LEU A 226 1.20 16.22 24.30
N ASN A 227 1.41 16.91 25.43
CA ASN A 227 2.44 16.58 26.40
C ASN A 227 2.01 17.07 27.80
N LYS A 228 2.94 17.08 28.76
CA LYS A 228 2.66 17.50 30.16
C LYS A 228 2.17 18.95 30.27
N VAL A 229 2.52 19.82 29.32
CA VAL A 229 2.29 21.27 29.34
C VAL A 229 1.21 21.67 28.34
N ASN A 230 1.32 21.21 27.09
CA ASN A 230 0.51 21.70 25.98
C ASN A 230 -0.83 20.96 25.87
N ARG A 231 -1.92 21.74 25.81
CA ARG A 231 -3.29 21.26 25.60
C ARG A 231 -3.96 22.07 24.51
N TYR A 232 -4.70 21.39 23.64
CA TYR A 232 -5.50 22.01 22.58
C TYR A 232 -6.93 21.56 22.74
N LEU A 233 -7.89 22.46 22.57
CA LEU A 233 -9.29 22.07 22.51
C LEU A 233 -9.54 21.34 21.18
N ILE A 234 -10.08 20.14 21.27
CA ILE A 234 -10.58 19.37 20.12
C ILE A 234 -11.99 18.90 20.40
N LEU A 235 -12.76 18.66 19.35
CA LEU A 235 -14.06 17.99 19.48
C LEU A 235 -13.84 16.55 19.95
N TYR A 236 -14.51 16.19 21.03
CA TYR A 236 -14.44 14.89 21.67
C TYR A 236 -15.84 14.45 22.06
N GLU A 237 -16.16 13.17 21.90
CA GLU A 237 -17.44 12.66 22.35
C GLU A 237 -17.39 12.32 23.85
N THR A 238 -18.28 12.91 24.64
CA THR A 238 -18.43 12.55 26.05
C THR A 238 -19.49 11.47 26.20
N LYS A 239 -19.11 10.38 26.88
CA LYS A 239 -20.04 9.31 27.27
C LYS A 239 -21.12 9.78 28.25
#